data_AF-A0A9W4H7M5-F1
#
_entry.id   AF-A0A9W4H7M5-F1
#
_cell.length_a   1.000
_cell.length_b   1.000
_cell.length_c   1.000
_cell.angle_alpha   90.00
_cell.angle_beta   90.00
_cell.angle_gamma   90.00
#
_symmetry.space_group_name_H-M   'P 1'
#
loop_
_entity.id
_entity.type
_entity.pdbx_description
1 polymer ?
#
loop_
_entity_poly.entity_id
_entity_poly.type
_entity_poly.pdbx_seq_one_letter_code
_entity_poly.pdbx_strand_id
1 'polypeptide(L)'
;MTTAEGTQDDELFVLTAAMLTPERFPGVLGDDYPAACAQLGLTPLPDGYGLMFGQDGGGARWTVATTDAAMVACALAAWDCGLEYELAPGEESLAASLPGWPLPVAVAVPGVPAPHDPADEAAGPALAPPDISVWGPPQRRLGADEIAVHWYEWRDQLAPAAAPAAEAEAVQEAEAEPAAGDAPADAPAGPDAGDGPAPADAQEAGEAEVPAAADAGAEDQAPPAAPVSHGGVRRALQDAEEYLRTPPPPGRVRTTGGSLRADGPGWSLVARTDDMAFVLLDEAPGQVLPVGRGPSLPPLLEALGKLAAQQS
;
A
#
# COMPACT_ATOMS: atom_id res chain seq x y z
N MET A 1 -58.48 3.21 -2.99
CA MET A 1 -57.08 3.36 -3.45
C MET A 1 -56.59 4.66 -2.87
N THR A 2 -55.87 4.58 -1.76
CA THR A 2 -55.11 5.70 -1.23
C THR A 2 -53.74 5.60 -1.89
N THR A 3 -53.37 6.58 -2.71
CA THR A 3 -51.98 6.80 -3.08
C THR A 3 -51.21 7.07 -1.79
N ALA A 4 -50.27 6.20 -1.46
CA ALA A 4 -49.24 6.56 -0.49
C ALA A 4 -48.33 7.58 -1.18
N GLU A 5 -48.56 8.86 -0.90
CA GLU A 5 -47.52 9.87 -1.07
C GLU A 5 -46.43 9.49 -0.06
N GLY A 6 -45.34 8.89 -0.54
CA GLY A 6 -44.12 8.73 0.26
C GLY A 6 -43.68 10.12 0.71
N THR A 7 -43.50 10.29 2.02
CA THR A 7 -43.00 11.58 2.53
C THR A 7 -41.53 11.68 2.13
N GLN A 8 -41.05 12.88 1.79
CA GLN A 8 -39.62 13.09 1.47
C GLN A 8 -38.68 12.68 2.62
N ASP A 9 -39.22 12.47 3.82
CA ASP A 9 -38.52 11.92 4.98
C ASP A 9 -37.97 10.49 4.75
N ASP A 10 -38.59 9.66 3.89
CA ASP A 10 -38.13 8.29 3.59
C ASP A 10 -37.13 8.22 2.40
N GLU A 11 -36.83 9.34 1.74
CA GLU A 11 -35.94 9.39 0.57
C GLU A 11 -34.47 9.37 0.98
N LEU A 12 -33.68 8.44 0.41
CA LEU A 12 -32.25 8.32 0.71
C LEU A 12 -31.41 9.27 -0.15
N PHE A 13 -30.92 10.34 0.48
CA PHE A 13 -29.90 11.21 -0.08
C PHE A 13 -28.52 10.53 -0.01
N VAL A 14 -28.08 9.92 -1.12
CA VAL A 14 -26.78 9.23 -1.22
C VAL A 14 -25.63 10.24 -1.14
N LEU A 15 -24.73 10.06 -0.18
CA LEU A 15 -23.54 10.89 0.04
C LEU A 15 -22.29 10.29 -0.61
N THR A 16 -22.18 8.96 -0.61
CA THR A 16 -21.07 8.23 -1.24
C THR A 16 -21.45 6.76 -1.44
N ALA A 17 -20.63 6.00 -2.17
CA ALA A 17 -20.88 4.61 -2.53
C ALA A 17 -19.59 3.79 -2.49
N ALA A 18 -19.72 2.46 -2.44
CA ALA A 18 -18.60 1.53 -2.54
C ALA A 18 -19.02 0.23 -3.24
N MET A 19 -18.05 -0.46 -3.85
CA MET A 19 -18.26 -1.84 -4.30
C MET A 19 -18.21 -2.81 -3.11
N LEU A 20 -18.95 -3.91 -3.20
CA LEU A 20 -18.81 -5.10 -2.36
C LEU A 20 -18.84 -6.33 -3.27
N THR A 21 -17.74 -6.56 -3.97
CA THR A 21 -17.54 -7.68 -4.91
C THR A 21 -16.34 -8.53 -4.47
N PRO A 22 -16.11 -9.73 -5.02
CA PRO A 22 -14.90 -10.50 -4.76
C PRO A 22 -13.60 -9.72 -5.00
N GLU A 23 -13.56 -8.87 -6.02
CA GLU A 23 -12.38 -8.10 -6.43
C GLU A 23 -12.19 -6.81 -5.62
N ARG A 24 -13.29 -6.16 -5.21
CA ARG A 24 -13.27 -4.82 -4.61
C ARG A 24 -14.31 -4.67 -3.50
N PHE A 25 -13.82 -4.44 -2.28
CA PHE A 25 -14.63 -4.09 -1.11
C PHE A 25 -13.80 -3.30 -0.08
N PRO A 26 -14.41 -2.42 0.74
CA PRO A 26 -13.69 -1.69 1.79
C PRO A 26 -13.02 -2.63 2.79
N GLY A 27 -11.71 -2.50 2.99
CA GLY A 27 -10.93 -3.42 3.82
C GLY A 27 -11.39 -3.49 5.27
N VAL A 28 -12.06 -2.47 5.82
CA VAL A 28 -12.62 -2.55 7.19
C VAL A 28 -13.58 -3.73 7.38
N LEU A 29 -14.39 -4.06 6.37
CA LEU A 29 -15.51 -5.01 6.47
C LEU A 29 -15.07 -6.45 6.69
N GLY A 30 -13.89 -6.86 6.22
CA GLY A 30 -13.41 -8.23 6.36
C GLY A 30 -12.02 -8.46 5.76
N ASP A 31 -11.43 -9.63 6.04
CA ASP A 31 -10.19 -10.09 5.40
C ASP A 31 -10.44 -10.73 4.01
N ASP A 32 -11.70 -10.99 3.66
CA ASP A 32 -12.17 -11.53 2.38
C ASP A 32 -13.62 -11.12 2.10
N TYR A 33 -14.10 -11.36 0.88
CA TYR A 33 -15.44 -10.96 0.44
C TYR A 33 -16.56 -11.66 1.22
N PRO A 34 -16.53 -12.99 1.46
CA PRO A 34 -17.50 -13.65 2.34
C PRO A 34 -17.57 -13.08 3.76
N ALA A 35 -16.43 -12.73 4.37
CA ALA A 35 -16.39 -12.08 5.68
C ALA A 35 -17.02 -10.66 5.62
N ALA A 36 -16.74 -9.90 4.57
CA ALA A 36 -17.32 -8.57 4.37
C ALA A 36 -18.85 -8.60 4.17
N CYS A 37 -19.38 -9.59 3.43
CA CYS A 37 -20.82 -9.84 3.36
C CYS A 37 -21.41 -10.21 4.72
N ALA A 38 -20.77 -11.13 5.46
CA ALA A 38 -21.25 -11.58 6.77
C ALA A 38 -21.33 -10.43 7.79
N GLN A 39 -20.41 -9.47 7.74
CA GLN A 39 -20.43 -8.26 8.57
C GLN A 39 -21.66 -7.37 8.33
N LEU A 40 -22.29 -7.47 7.15
CA LEU A 40 -23.53 -6.77 6.78
C LEU A 40 -24.76 -7.69 6.80
N GLY A 41 -24.63 -8.93 7.28
CA GLY A 41 -25.72 -9.92 7.25
C GLY A 41 -26.10 -10.42 5.84
N LEU A 42 -25.29 -10.15 4.82
CA LEU A 42 -25.52 -10.52 3.44
C LEU A 42 -25.02 -11.94 3.13
N THR A 43 -25.68 -12.61 2.18
CA THR A 43 -25.18 -13.88 1.62
C THR A 43 -24.28 -13.56 0.41
N PRO A 44 -23.04 -14.10 0.32
CA PRO A 44 -22.16 -13.78 -0.80
C PRO A 44 -22.77 -14.19 -2.16
N LEU A 45 -22.88 -13.23 -3.09
CA LEU A 45 -23.28 -13.44 -4.48
C LEU A 45 -22.04 -13.43 -5.41
N PRO A 46 -22.05 -14.13 -6.56
CA PRO A 46 -20.95 -14.07 -7.53
C PRO A 46 -20.69 -12.65 -8.05
N ASP A 47 -21.76 -11.95 -8.48
CA ASP A 47 -21.68 -10.61 -9.07
C ASP A 47 -21.49 -9.48 -8.02
N GLY A 48 -21.44 -9.84 -6.73
CA GLY A 48 -21.31 -8.89 -5.63
C GLY A 48 -22.56 -8.06 -5.33
N TYR A 49 -22.31 -6.91 -4.70
CA TYR A 49 -23.29 -5.88 -4.36
C TYR A 49 -22.69 -4.50 -4.60
N GLY A 50 -23.56 -3.52 -4.89
CA GLY A 50 -23.26 -2.11 -4.71
C GLY A 50 -23.69 -1.64 -3.32
N LEU A 51 -22.85 -0.85 -2.64
CA LEU A 51 -23.17 -0.20 -1.37
C LEU A 51 -23.35 1.29 -1.56
N MET A 52 -24.39 1.85 -0.94
CA MET A 52 -24.69 3.28 -0.88
C MET A 52 -24.77 3.72 0.57
N PHE A 53 -24.17 4.86 0.88
CA PHE A 53 -24.17 5.47 2.21
C PHE A 53 -24.84 6.84 2.11
N GLY A 54 -25.94 7.02 2.82
CA GLY A 54 -26.75 8.24 2.72
C GLY A 54 -27.45 8.61 4.02
N GLN A 55 -28.14 9.74 3.97
CA GLN A 55 -29.08 10.19 5.00
C GLN A 55 -30.51 10.13 4.48
N ASP A 56 -31.47 9.89 5.36
CA ASP A 56 -32.87 10.19 5.10
C ASP A 56 -33.19 11.68 5.34
N GLY A 57 -34.43 12.12 5.09
CA GLY A 57 -34.83 13.53 5.29
C GLY A 57 -34.79 14.00 6.75
N GLY A 58 -34.89 13.07 7.70
CA GLY A 58 -34.68 13.31 9.13
C GLY A 58 -33.21 13.43 9.53
N GLY A 59 -32.29 13.06 8.65
CA GLY A 59 -30.86 13.02 8.87
C GLY A 59 -30.33 11.68 9.40
N ALA A 60 -31.17 10.64 9.48
CA ALA A 60 -30.73 9.34 9.95
C ALA A 60 -29.85 8.63 8.92
N ARG A 61 -28.80 7.96 9.41
CA ARG A 61 -27.75 7.35 8.60
C ARG A 61 -28.16 5.95 8.16
N TRP A 62 -28.05 5.68 6.86
CA TRP A 62 -28.34 4.38 6.28
C TRP A 62 -27.23 3.89 5.36
N THR A 63 -26.99 2.58 5.43
CA THR A 63 -26.20 1.80 4.48
C THR A 63 -27.15 0.90 3.68
N VAL A 64 -27.26 1.13 2.39
CA VAL A 64 -28.13 0.35 1.49
C VAL A 64 -27.27 -0.52 0.57
N ALA A 65 -27.60 -1.81 0.51
CA ALA A 65 -26.97 -2.77 -0.40
C ALA A 65 -27.94 -3.10 -1.55
N THR A 66 -27.47 -2.96 -2.79
CA THR A 66 -28.18 -3.36 -4.01
C THR A 66 -27.46 -4.50 -4.72
N THR A 67 -28.21 -5.41 -5.34
CA THR A 67 -27.68 -6.43 -6.27
C THR A 67 -27.29 -5.85 -7.63
N ASP A 68 -27.69 -4.61 -7.95
CA ASP A 68 -27.19 -3.88 -9.12
C ASP A 68 -25.82 -3.24 -8.82
N ALA A 69 -24.82 -4.10 -8.69
CA ALA A 69 -23.43 -3.67 -8.55
C ALA A 69 -22.92 -2.89 -9.78
N ALA A 70 -23.51 -3.12 -10.96
CA ALA A 70 -23.14 -2.44 -12.20
C ALA A 70 -23.53 -0.96 -12.20
N MET A 71 -24.71 -0.62 -11.66
CA MET A 71 -25.14 0.77 -11.43
C MET A 71 -24.14 1.52 -10.54
N VAL A 72 -23.75 0.92 -9.40
CA VAL A 72 -22.80 1.53 -8.47
C VAL A 72 -21.40 1.66 -9.08
N ALA A 73 -20.94 0.67 -9.85
CA ALA A 73 -19.70 0.76 -10.61
C ALA A 73 -19.73 1.89 -11.65
N CYS A 74 -20.85 2.08 -12.36
CA CYS A 74 -21.03 3.18 -13.30
C CYS A 74 -21.02 4.55 -12.61
N ALA A 75 -21.69 4.69 -11.46
CA ALA A 75 -21.70 5.93 -10.69
C ALA A 75 -20.30 6.32 -10.20
N LEU A 76 -19.57 5.38 -9.61
CA LEU A 76 -18.19 5.60 -9.16
C LEU A 76 -17.29 6.02 -10.34
N ALA A 77 -17.36 5.33 -11.47
CA ALA A 77 -16.56 5.68 -12.65
C ALA A 77 -16.94 7.04 -13.25
N ALA A 78 -18.22 7.44 -13.20
CA ALA A 78 -18.66 8.76 -13.63
C ALA A 78 -18.10 9.86 -12.70
N TRP A 79 -18.23 9.69 -11.38
CA TRP A 79 -17.73 10.63 -10.38
C TRP A 79 -16.20 10.76 -10.41
N ASP A 80 -15.46 9.66 -10.58
CA ASP A 80 -14.00 9.65 -10.77
C ASP A 80 -13.57 10.47 -12.02
N CYS A 81 -14.45 10.55 -13.03
CA CYS A 81 -14.28 11.39 -14.22
C CYS A 81 -14.86 12.81 -14.11
N GLY A 82 -15.42 13.19 -12.95
CA GLY A 82 -16.09 14.48 -12.75
C GLY A 82 -17.43 14.64 -13.48
N LEU A 83 -18.08 13.52 -13.83
CA LEU A 83 -19.41 13.48 -14.45
C LEU A 83 -20.49 13.24 -13.39
N GLU A 84 -21.68 13.80 -13.62
CA GLU A 84 -22.85 13.55 -12.78
C GLU A 84 -23.43 12.15 -13.08
N TYR A 85 -23.86 11.46 -12.02
CA TYR A 85 -24.59 10.20 -12.09
C TYR A 85 -25.46 10.07 -10.84
N GLU A 86 -26.73 9.69 -11.03
CA GLU A 86 -27.74 9.55 -9.97
C GLU A 86 -27.85 8.08 -9.56
N LEU A 87 -27.80 7.79 -8.26
CA LEU A 87 -27.97 6.44 -7.71
C LEU A 87 -29.40 6.24 -7.20
N ALA A 88 -30.23 5.68 -8.07
CA ALA A 88 -31.63 5.35 -7.80
C ALA A 88 -31.88 3.83 -8.02
N PRO A 89 -31.54 2.98 -7.04
CA PRO A 89 -31.78 1.53 -7.13
C PRO A 89 -33.28 1.22 -7.17
N GLY A 90 -33.70 0.33 -8.08
CA GLY A 90 -35.06 -0.21 -8.07
C GLY A 90 -35.32 -1.08 -6.83
N GLU A 91 -36.55 -1.06 -6.31
CA GLU A 91 -36.94 -1.81 -5.09
C GLU A 91 -36.60 -3.32 -5.20
N GLU A 92 -36.69 -3.89 -6.40
CA GLU A 92 -36.37 -5.29 -6.70
C GLU A 92 -34.89 -5.63 -6.60
N SER A 93 -34.01 -4.63 -6.63
CA SER A 93 -32.56 -4.77 -6.48
C SER A 93 -32.08 -4.58 -5.04
N LEU A 94 -32.91 -4.04 -4.15
CA LEU A 94 -32.55 -3.77 -2.76
C LEU A 94 -32.41 -5.08 -1.97
N ALA A 95 -31.18 -5.37 -1.54
CA ALA A 95 -30.84 -6.55 -0.76
C ALA A 95 -30.93 -6.32 0.75
N ALA A 96 -30.54 -5.12 1.21
CA ALA A 96 -30.66 -4.71 2.61
C ALA A 96 -30.67 -3.18 2.74
N SER A 97 -31.35 -2.68 3.77
CA SER A 97 -31.12 -1.34 4.34
C SER A 97 -30.73 -1.54 5.80
N LEU A 98 -29.58 -0.99 6.18
CA LEU A 98 -28.95 -1.20 7.49
C LEU A 98 -28.72 0.17 8.16
N PRO A 99 -29.04 0.34 9.45
CA PRO A 99 -28.81 1.59 10.16
C PRO A 99 -27.31 1.89 10.28
N GLY A 100 -26.95 3.17 10.28
CA GLY A 100 -25.57 3.63 10.44
C GLY A 100 -24.69 3.47 9.18
N TRP A 101 -23.40 3.72 9.34
CA TRP A 101 -22.38 3.59 8.27
C TRP A 101 -21.16 2.81 8.80
N PRO A 102 -20.68 1.77 8.09
CA PRO A 102 -19.46 1.04 8.43
C PRO A 102 -18.18 1.79 8.03
N LEU A 103 -18.32 2.92 7.32
CA LEU A 103 -17.24 3.78 6.85
C LEU A 103 -17.37 5.20 7.42
N PRO A 104 -16.25 5.90 7.66
CA PRO A 104 -16.26 7.28 8.12
C PRO A 104 -16.69 8.21 6.97
N VAL A 105 -17.99 8.53 6.89
CA VAL A 105 -18.51 9.58 6.01
C VAL A 105 -18.61 10.87 6.82
N ALA A 106 -17.83 11.88 6.44
CA ALA A 106 -17.67 13.14 7.20
C ALA A 106 -18.59 14.28 6.73
N VAL A 107 -19.38 14.05 5.67
CA VAL A 107 -20.27 15.05 5.06
C VAL A 107 -21.72 14.83 5.46
N ALA A 108 -22.50 15.90 5.38
CA ALA A 108 -23.94 15.90 5.61
C ALA A 108 -24.65 16.50 4.39
N VAL A 109 -25.89 16.07 4.14
CA VAL A 109 -26.70 16.57 3.03
C VAL A 109 -27.09 18.03 3.30
N PRO A 110 -26.88 18.98 2.37
CA PRO A 110 -27.22 20.38 2.58
C PRO A 110 -28.72 20.59 2.87
N GLY A 111 -29.03 21.17 4.04
CA GLY A 111 -30.41 21.45 4.46
C GLY A 111 -31.07 20.35 5.29
N VAL A 112 -30.46 19.17 5.39
CA VAL A 112 -30.89 18.04 6.23
C VAL A 112 -30.24 18.17 7.63
N PRO A 113 -30.84 17.62 8.70
CA PRO A 113 -30.20 17.54 10.02
C PRO A 113 -28.85 16.81 10.02
N ALA A 114 -28.06 17.04 11.08
CA ALA A 114 -26.75 16.42 11.22
C ALA A 114 -26.85 14.88 11.29
N PRO A 115 -25.95 14.12 10.64
CA PRO A 115 -25.98 12.67 10.59
C PRO A 115 -26.07 12.02 11.98
N HIS A 116 -27.11 11.21 12.21
CA HIS A 116 -27.31 10.46 13.45
C HIS A 116 -27.80 9.03 13.18
N ASP A 117 -27.57 8.11 14.12
CA ASP A 117 -28.15 6.77 14.01
C ASP A 117 -29.69 6.82 14.17
N PRO A 118 -30.46 6.05 13.39
CA PRO A 118 -31.91 6.03 13.51
C PRO A 118 -32.34 5.51 14.87
N ALA A 119 -33.42 6.09 15.41
CA ALA A 119 -33.97 5.74 16.73
C ALA A 119 -34.85 4.48 16.72
N ASP A 120 -35.08 3.86 15.55
CA ASP A 120 -35.89 2.65 15.43
C ASP A 120 -35.09 1.40 15.83
N GLU A 121 -35.37 0.88 17.03
CA GLU A 121 -34.78 -0.37 17.54
C GLU A 121 -35.09 -1.59 16.64
N ALA A 122 -36.14 -1.54 15.80
CA ALA A 122 -36.47 -2.61 14.87
C ALA A 122 -35.52 -2.68 13.65
N ALA A 123 -34.80 -1.59 13.35
CA ALA A 123 -33.77 -1.57 12.29
C ALA A 123 -32.50 -2.37 12.66
N GLY A 124 -32.34 -2.73 13.95
CA GLY A 124 -31.17 -3.44 14.46
C GLY A 124 -30.01 -2.51 14.87
N PRO A 125 -28.84 -3.06 15.23
CA PRO A 125 -27.71 -2.28 15.70
C PRO A 125 -27.09 -1.46 14.56
N ALA A 126 -26.90 -0.15 14.79
CA ALA A 126 -26.25 0.73 13.82
C ALA A 126 -24.81 0.31 13.50
N LEU A 127 -24.49 0.28 12.21
CA LEU A 127 -23.13 0.14 11.71
C LEU A 127 -22.30 1.36 12.09
N ALA A 128 -21.10 1.10 12.60
CA ALA A 128 -20.13 2.12 12.96
C ALA A 128 -18.77 1.82 12.30
N PRO A 129 -17.96 2.84 11.99
CA PRO A 129 -16.57 2.64 11.60
C PRO A 129 -15.77 1.99 12.74
N PRO A 130 -14.69 1.26 12.45
CA PRO A 130 -13.84 0.68 13.49
C PRO A 130 -13.17 1.77 14.33
N ASP A 131 -12.99 1.51 15.63
CA ASP A 131 -12.32 2.41 16.57
C ASP A 131 -10.83 2.52 16.27
N ILE A 132 -10.42 3.61 15.61
CA ILE A 132 -9.02 3.85 15.22
C ILE A 132 -8.06 4.07 16.40
N SER A 133 -8.55 4.17 17.65
CA SER A 133 -7.70 4.35 18.83
C SER A 133 -7.07 3.05 19.36
N VAL A 134 -7.57 1.89 18.92
CA VAL A 134 -7.10 0.57 19.33
C VAL A 134 -6.59 -0.20 18.11
N TRP A 135 -5.37 -0.75 18.17
CA TRP A 135 -4.87 -1.59 17.08
C TRP A 135 -5.60 -2.95 17.05
N GLY A 136 -6.01 -3.36 15.86
CA GLY A 136 -6.61 -4.67 15.60
C GLY A 136 -6.72 -4.93 14.08
N PRO A 137 -7.37 -6.04 13.68
CA PRO A 137 -7.47 -6.40 12.27
C PRO A 137 -8.09 -5.33 11.35
N PRO A 138 -9.17 -4.60 11.74
CA PRO A 138 -9.69 -3.50 10.91
C PRO A 138 -8.67 -2.38 10.68
N GLN A 139 -7.88 -2.02 11.70
CA GLN A 139 -6.87 -0.95 11.66
C GLN A 139 -5.65 -1.38 10.83
N ARG A 140 -5.23 -2.65 10.95
CA ARG A 140 -4.24 -3.25 10.06
C ARG A 140 -4.72 -3.19 8.60
N ARG A 141 -5.99 -3.53 8.35
CA ARG A 141 -6.56 -3.52 6.99
C ARG A 141 -6.72 -2.11 6.43
N LEU A 142 -7.07 -1.12 7.25
CA LEU A 142 -7.07 0.31 6.90
C LEU A 142 -5.67 0.78 6.51
N GLY A 143 -4.66 0.48 7.33
CA GLY A 143 -3.27 0.81 7.00
C GLY A 143 -2.81 0.20 5.66
N ALA A 144 -3.30 -0.98 5.31
CA ALA A 144 -3.05 -1.59 4.00
C ALA A 144 -3.81 -0.90 2.84
N ASP A 145 -5.02 -0.37 3.06
CA ASP A 145 -5.71 0.43 2.04
C ASP A 145 -4.97 1.77 1.84
N GLU A 146 -4.52 2.40 2.93
CA GLU A 146 -3.72 3.64 2.92
C GLU A 146 -2.41 3.45 2.13
N ILE A 147 -1.66 2.37 2.37
CA ILE A 147 -0.45 2.01 1.59
C ILE A 147 -0.77 1.90 0.10
N ALA A 148 -1.89 1.29 -0.27
CA ALA A 148 -2.25 1.07 -1.66
C ALA A 148 -2.58 2.39 -2.38
N VAL A 149 -3.24 3.33 -1.69
CA VAL A 149 -3.55 4.68 -2.20
C VAL A 149 -2.28 5.53 -2.28
N HIS A 150 -1.47 5.55 -1.23
CA HIS A 150 -0.29 6.41 -1.10
C HIS A 150 1.02 5.73 -1.52
N TRP A 151 0.95 4.70 -2.39
CA TRP A 151 2.07 3.80 -2.72
C TRP A 151 3.38 4.54 -3.00
N TYR A 152 3.35 5.50 -3.93
CA TYR A 152 4.55 6.21 -4.39
C TYR A 152 5.20 7.03 -3.27
N GLU A 153 4.39 7.71 -2.45
CA GLU A 153 4.88 8.55 -1.34
C GLU A 153 5.54 7.71 -0.25
N TRP A 154 4.97 6.54 0.06
CA TRP A 154 5.51 5.63 1.09
C TRP A 154 6.73 4.87 0.57
N ARG A 155 6.72 4.46 -0.70
CA ARG A 155 7.85 3.84 -1.39
C ARG A 155 9.07 4.78 -1.40
N ASP A 156 8.90 6.05 -1.69
CA ASP A 156 10.03 7.00 -1.74
C ASP A 156 10.59 7.33 -0.35
N GLN A 157 9.77 7.25 0.71
CA GLN A 157 10.21 7.43 2.10
C GLN A 157 10.90 6.19 2.70
N LEU A 158 10.48 4.98 2.30
CA LEU A 158 10.93 3.72 2.90
C LEU A 158 11.94 2.95 2.03
N ALA A 159 12.10 3.30 0.76
CA ALA A 159 13.23 2.84 -0.03
C ALA A 159 14.54 3.39 0.59
N PRO A 160 15.59 2.56 0.80
CA PRO A 160 16.89 3.09 1.13
C PRO A 160 17.32 4.03 0.00
N ALA A 161 17.70 5.27 0.34
CA ALA A 161 18.11 6.27 -0.63
C ALA A 161 19.12 5.65 -1.61
N ALA A 162 18.72 5.54 -2.87
CA ALA A 162 19.63 5.07 -3.90
C ALA A 162 20.82 6.03 -3.90
N ALA A 163 22.02 5.51 -3.62
CA ALA A 163 23.24 6.31 -3.66
C ALA A 163 23.26 7.01 -5.04
N PRO A 164 23.43 8.34 -5.08
CA PRO A 164 23.25 9.10 -6.31
C PRO A 164 24.16 8.50 -7.38
N ALA A 165 23.56 8.08 -8.49
CA ALA A 165 24.31 7.57 -9.62
C ALA A 165 25.27 8.67 -10.07
N ALA A 166 26.57 8.42 -9.92
CA ALA A 166 27.59 9.39 -10.29
C ALA A 166 27.40 9.80 -11.75
N GLU A 167 27.25 11.10 -11.97
CA GLU A 167 26.98 11.69 -13.28
C GLU A 167 28.16 11.39 -14.22
N ALA A 168 27.96 10.43 -15.13
CA ALA A 168 28.96 10.05 -16.12
C ALA A 168 28.94 11.01 -17.31
N GLU A 169 29.29 12.28 -17.09
CA GLU A 169 29.78 13.15 -18.16
C GLU A 169 31.20 12.72 -18.57
N ALA A 170 31.33 12.01 -19.70
CA ALA A 170 32.57 11.97 -20.48
C ALA A 170 32.36 11.46 -21.92
N VAL A 171 32.14 12.41 -22.83
CA VAL A 171 32.73 12.55 -24.18
C VAL A 171 33.13 11.29 -24.97
N GLN A 172 32.62 11.19 -26.20
CA GLN A 172 32.99 10.21 -27.23
C GLN A 172 34.32 10.51 -27.93
N GLU A 173 34.90 9.46 -28.54
CA GLU A 173 35.88 9.46 -29.64
C GLU A 173 37.32 9.97 -29.38
N ALA A 174 38.25 9.02 -29.37
CA ALA A 174 39.50 9.11 -30.14
C ALA A 174 39.94 7.68 -30.56
N GLU A 175 40.47 7.56 -31.78
CA GLU A 175 40.74 6.28 -32.46
C GLU A 175 41.97 5.53 -31.92
N ALA A 176 42.03 4.23 -32.21
CA ALA A 176 43.19 3.40 -31.96
C ALA A 176 44.09 3.29 -33.20
N GLU A 177 45.40 3.52 -33.04
CA GLU A 177 46.43 2.71 -33.71
C GLU A 177 47.74 2.70 -32.90
N PRO A 178 48.56 1.62 -32.94
CA PRO A 178 49.69 1.43 -32.02
C PRO A 178 51.08 1.51 -32.69
N ALA A 179 52.11 1.91 -31.96
CA ALA A 179 53.50 1.54 -32.28
C ALA A 179 54.47 1.59 -31.08
N ALA A 180 55.29 0.53 -31.01
CA ALA A 180 56.43 0.23 -30.15
C ALA A 180 57.47 1.34 -29.86
N GLY A 181 58.29 1.11 -28.83
CA GLY A 181 59.72 1.49 -28.90
C GLY A 181 60.42 1.86 -27.58
N ASP A 182 61.08 0.87 -26.98
CA ASP A 182 62.33 0.91 -26.19
C ASP A 182 62.66 2.01 -25.14
N ALA A 183 63.26 1.55 -24.04
CA ALA A 183 64.05 2.33 -23.07
C ALA A 183 65.56 2.23 -23.46
N PRO A 184 66.58 2.56 -22.62
CA PRO A 184 66.61 3.18 -21.29
C PRO A 184 67.74 4.25 -21.10
N ALA A 185 67.99 4.63 -19.84
CA ALA A 185 69.20 5.31 -19.30
C ALA A 185 69.40 6.80 -19.70
N ASP A 186 70.14 7.63 -18.96
CA ASP A 186 71.10 7.35 -17.87
C ASP A 186 71.13 8.49 -16.82
N ALA A 187 71.76 8.24 -15.67
CA ALA A 187 72.13 9.25 -14.65
C ALA A 187 73.59 9.76 -14.95
N PRO A 188 74.36 10.48 -14.09
CA PRO A 188 74.12 10.92 -12.72
C PRO A 188 74.68 12.34 -12.35
N ALA A 189 74.87 12.57 -11.03
CA ALA A 189 75.79 13.49 -10.34
C ALA A 189 75.36 14.95 -10.04
N GLY A 190 75.36 15.29 -8.74
CA GLY A 190 75.50 16.67 -8.21
C GLY A 190 76.98 16.99 -7.94
N PRO A 191 77.39 17.65 -6.83
CA PRO A 191 76.63 18.37 -5.78
C PRO A 191 77.11 19.84 -5.63
N ASP A 192 76.58 20.61 -4.66
CA ASP A 192 77.38 21.26 -3.58
C ASP A 192 76.48 21.86 -2.48
N ALA A 193 77.06 22.27 -1.35
CA ALA A 193 76.39 22.67 -0.11
C ALA A 193 76.83 24.05 0.43
N GLY A 194 76.17 24.50 1.50
CA GLY A 194 76.54 25.67 2.32
C GLY A 194 75.43 26.73 2.39
N ASP A 195 75.21 27.45 3.50
CA ASP A 195 75.69 27.31 4.89
C ASP A 195 74.66 28.00 5.82
N GLY A 196 74.74 27.81 7.14
CA GLY A 196 73.78 28.39 8.13
C GLY A 196 74.01 29.89 8.46
N PRO A 197 73.44 30.45 9.56
CA PRO A 197 72.65 29.79 10.62
C PRO A 197 71.35 30.54 11.07
N ALA A 198 70.73 30.02 12.14
CA ALA A 198 69.50 30.45 12.84
C ALA A 198 69.74 31.64 13.82
N PRO A 199 68.87 32.00 14.82
CA PRO A 199 67.53 31.52 15.21
C PRO A 199 66.43 32.60 14.96
N ALA A 200 65.19 32.57 15.47
CA ALA A 200 64.49 31.78 16.51
C ALA A 200 62.98 31.63 16.13
N ASP A 201 62.04 31.07 16.92
CA ASP A 201 62.04 30.65 18.33
C ASP A 201 61.04 29.49 18.60
N ALA A 202 60.85 29.12 19.86
CA ALA A 202 60.14 27.96 20.41
C ALA A 202 58.62 28.12 20.66
N GLN A 203 57.83 27.04 20.45
CA GLN A 203 57.26 26.23 21.56
C GLN A 203 56.52 24.97 21.04
N GLU A 204 56.65 23.87 21.80
CA GLU A 204 56.11 22.53 21.51
C GLU A 204 54.71 22.29 22.11
N ALA A 205 53.94 21.39 21.47
CA ALA A 205 53.25 20.23 22.06
C ALA A 205 52.17 19.70 21.08
N GLY A 206 52.08 18.42 20.70
CA GLY A 206 52.92 17.24 20.98
C GLY A 206 52.53 16.08 20.04
N GLU A 207 53.24 14.95 20.09
CA GLU A 207 53.00 13.75 19.24
C GLU A 207 51.65 13.06 19.55
N ALA A 208 51.13 12.03 18.85
CA ALA A 208 51.66 11.06 17.88
C ALA A 208 50.46 10.45 17.07
N GLU A 209 50.54 9.58 16.06
CA GLU A 209 51.60 8.93 15.24
C GLU A 209 50.92 8.41 13.93
N VAL A 210 51.68 7.98 12.90
CA VAL A 210 51.19 7.17 11.77
C VAL A 210 52.19 6.03 11.51
N PRO A 211 51.74 4.78 11.26
CA PRO A 211 51.89 4.21 9.91
C PRO A 211 50.62 3.45 9.46
N ALA A 212 50.12 3.56 8.22
CA ALA A 212 50.70 3.28 6.91
C ALA A 212 50.58 1.81 6.45
N ALA A 213 49.74 1.64 5.42
CA ALA A 213 49.81 0.66 4.32
C ALA A 213 49.91 -0.86 4.59
N ALA A 214 48.91 -1.60 4.10
CA ALA A 214 49.15 -2.63 3.09
C ALA A 214 47.88 -2.86 2.24
N ASP A 215 48.03 -2.77 0.93
CA ASP A 215 47.05 -3.23 -0.05
C ASP A 215 47.06 -4.77 -0.12
N ALA A 216 45.88 -5.38 -0.16
CA ALA A 216 45.69 -6.80 -0.43
C ALA A 216 44.25 -7.01 -0.94
N GLY A 217 44.08 -6.99 -2.26
CA GLY A 217 42.79 -7.27 -2.88
C GLY A 217 42.24 -8.64 -2.49
N ALA A 218 41.00 -8.64 -1.99
CA ALA A 218 40.14 -9.80 -1.94
C ALA A 218 38.86 -9.46 -2.70
N GLU A 219 38.54 -10.25 -3.71
CA GLU A 219 37.24 -10.21 -4.39
C GLU A 219 36.18 -10.61 -3.36
N ASP A 220 35.37 -9.66 -2.89
CA ASP A 220 34.22 -9.97 -2.04
C ASP A 220 32.92 -9.48 -2.67
N GLN A 221 31.89 -10.27 -2.45
CA GLN A 221 30.65 -10.24 -3.21
C GLN A 221 29.82 -9.01 -2.87
N ALA A 222 29.11 -8.48 -3.87
CA ALA A 222 28.01 -7.55 -3.61
C ALA A 222 27.09 -8.20 -2.54
N PRO A 223 26.83 -7.52 -1.40
CA PRO A 223 26.17 -8.17 -0.29
C PRO A 223 24.79 -8.66 -0.71
N PRO A 224 24.41 -9.92 -0.39
CA PRO A 224 23.08 -10.41 -0.69
C PRO A 224 22.05 -9.50 -0.01
N ALA A 225 21.00 -9.14 -0.74
CA ALA A 225 19.91 -8.30 -0.24
C ALA A 225 19.48 -8.80 1.15
N ALA A 226 19.51 -7.91 2.13
CA ALA A 226 19.43 -8.29 3.54
C ALA A 226 18.24 -9.21 3.79
N PRO A 227 18.43 -10.37 4.45
CA PRO A 227 17.34 -11.31 4.66
C PRO A 227 16.23 -10.63 5.44
N VAL A 228 14.98 -10.88 5.05
CA VAL A 228 13.77 -10.39 5.72
C VAL A 228 13.90 -10.65 7.21
N SER A 229 14.28 -9.62 7.97
CA SER A 229 14.86 -9.83 9.30
C SER A 229 13.79 -10.15 10.34
N HIS A 230 12.55 -9.72 10.09
CA HIS A 230 11.40 -9.95 10.95
C HIS A 230 10.80 -11.36 10.76
N GLY A 231 10.68 -12.12 11.86
CA GLY A 231 10.12 -13.48 11.83
C GLY A 231 8.65 -13.55 11.40
N GLY A 232 7.85 -12.54 11.74
CA GLY A 232 6.45 -12.44 11.28
C GLY A 232 6.30 -12.22 9.78
N VAL A 233 7.19 -11.45 9.15
CA VAL A 233 7.12 -11.21 7.70
C VAL A 233 7.46 -12.48 6.93
N ARG A 234 8.42 -13.29 7.42
CA ARG A 234 8.71 -14.60 6.84
C ARG A 234 7.52 -15.56 6.93
N ARG A 235 6.74 -15.52 8.04
CA ARG A 235 5.48 -16.27 8.15
C ARG A 235 4.41 -15.75 7.18
N ALA A 236 4.17 -14.44 7.12
CA ALA A 236 3.19 -13.84 6.21
C ALA A 236 3.46 -14.22 4.74
N LEU A 237 4.72 -14.21 4.30
CA LEU A 237 5.11 -14.64 2.95
C LEU A 237 4.91 -16.16 2.73
N GLN A 238 5.12 -16.99 3.75
CA GLN A 238 4.86 -18.44 3.69
C GLN A 238 3.36 -18.76 3.64
N ASP A 239 2.55 -18.07 4.45
CA ASP A 239 1.09 -18.17 4.42
C ASP A 239 0.54 -17.73 3.05
N ALA A 240 1.08 -16.65 2.48
CA ALA A 240 0.74 -16.18 1.13
C ALA A 240 1.16 -17.18 0.04
N GLU A 241 2.30 -17.87 0.18
CA GLU A 241 2.68 -18.96 -0.73
C GLU A 241 1.72 -20.15 -0.63
N GLU A 242 1.23 -20.48 0.57
CA GLU A 242 0.29 -21.59 0.78
C GLU A 242 -1.07 -21.33 0.11
N TYR A 243 -1.49 -20.08 -0.08
CA TYR A 243 -2.67 -19.73 -0.89
C TYR A 243 -2.58 -20.22 -2.34
N LEU A 244 -1.38 -20.50 -2.87
CA LEU A 244 -1.19 -21.09 -4.20
C LEU A 244 -1.43 -22.61 -4.23
N ARG A 245 -1.38 -23.28 -3.07
CA ARG A 245 -1.70 -24.71 -2.92
C ARG A 245 -3.13 -24.93 -2.45
N THR A 246 -3.57 -24.10 -1.50
CA THR A 246 -4.87 -24.13 -0.87
C THR A 246 -5.55 -22.76 -1.07
N PRO A 247 -6.28 -22.57 -2.19
CA PRO A 247 -6.89 -21.28 -2.52
C PRO A 247 -7.76 -20.73 -1.38
N PRO A 248 -7.55 -19.46 -0.98
CA PRO A 248 -8.34 -18.81 0.06
C PRO A 248 -9.73 -18.42 -0.45
N PRO A 249 -10.66 -17.99 0.43
CA PRO A 249 -11.91 -17.38 0.02
C PRO A 249 -11.69 -16.19 -0.95
N PRO A 250 -12.62 -15.96 -1.90
CA PRO A 250 -12.51 -14.86 -2.85
C PRO A 250 -12.31 -13.51 -2.16
N GLY A 251 -11.49 -12.65 -2.76
CA GLY A 251 -11.19 -11.33 -2.22
C GLY A 251 -10.19 -11.30 -1.06
N ARG A 252 -9.68 -12.46 -0.61
CA ARG A 252 -8.51 -12.49 0.29
C ARG A 252 -7.22 -12.07 -0.42
N VAL A 253 -7.13 -12.35 -1.72
CA VAL A 253 -6.09 -11.84 -2.61
C VAL A 253 -6.77 -11.05 -3.72
N ARG A 254 -6.37 -9.79 -3.89
CA ARG A 254 -7.02 -8.82 -4.80
C ARG A 254 -5.97 -8.05 -5.59
N THR A 255 -6.34 -7.61 -6.79
CA THR A 255 -5.51 -6.73 -7.61
C THR A 255 -6.33 -5.52 -8.06
N THR A 256 -5.81 -4.31 -7.87
CA THR A 256 -6.47 -3.06 -8.27
C THR A 256 -5.42 -2.02 -8.64
N GLY A 257 -5.55 -1.38 -9.80
CA GLY A 257 -4.64 -0.30 -10.22
C GLY A 257 -3.15 -0.68 -10.35
N GLY A 258 -2.83 -1.97 -10.51
CA GLY A 258 -1.45 -2.49 -10.49
C GLY A 258 -0.89 -2.79 -9.10
N SER A 259 -1.63 -2.45 -8.03
CA SER A 259 -1.38 -2.92 -6.67
C SER A 259 -1.97 -4.33 -6.47
N LEU A 260 -1.24 -5.18 -5.76
CA LEU A 260 -1.68 -6.48 -5.25
C LEU A 260 -1.84 -6.37 -3.74
N ARG A 261 -2.97 -6.83 -3.23
CA ARG A 261 -3.25 -6.94 -1.81
C ARG A 261 -3.53 -8.38 -1.43
N ALA A 262 -2.98 -8.83 -0.31
CA ALA A 262 -3.30 -10.12 0.30
C ALA A 262 -3.46 -9.95 1.82
N ASP A 263 -4.49 -10.54 2.39
CA ASP A 263 -4.76 -10.50 3.83
C ASP A 263 -4.70 -11.92 4.44
N GLY A 264 -4.38 -12.01 5.73
CA GLY A 264 -4.30 -13.29 6.44
C GLY A 264 -4.34 -13.17 7.96
N PRO A 265 -4.30 -14.30 8.69
CA PRO A 265 -4.40 -14.30 10.15
C PRO A 265 -3.27 -13.51 10.82
N GLY A 266 -3.58 -12.29 11.24
CA GLY A 266 -2.63 -11.39 11.90
C GLY A 266 -1.69 -10.62 10.97
N TRP A 267 -1.91 -10.65 9.64
CA TRP A 267 -1.09 -9.93 8.68
C TRP A 267 -1.87 -9.37 7.49
N SER A 268 -1.33 -8.32 6.89
CA SER A 268 -1.79 -7.75 5.61
C SER A 268 -0.57 -7.38 4.77
N LEU A 269 -0.59 -7.71 3.48
CA LEU A 269 0.46 -7.47 2.51
C LEU A 269 -0.09 -6.60 1.37
N VAL A 270 0.67 -5.57 1.01
CA VAL A 270 0.40 -4.69 -0.12
C VAL A 270 1.66 -4.61 -0.97
N ALA A 271 1.54 -4.80 -2.27
CA ALA A 271 2.70 -4.95 -3.13
C ALA A 271 2.43 -4.44 -4.55
N ARG A 272 3.50 -4.28 -5.32
CA ARG A 272 3.41 -4.25 -6.78
C ARG A 272 4.32 -5.30 -7.39
N THR A 273 3.83 -5.99 -8.42
CA THR A 273 4.54 -7.07 -9.10
C THR A 273 5.85 -6.61 -9.76
N ASP A 274 5.97 -5.31 -10.06
CA ASP A 274 7.12 -4.68 -10.71
C ASP A 274 8.15 -4.07 -9.73
N ASP A 275 7.86 -4.00 -8.43
CA ASP A 275 8.63 -3.23 -7.45
C ASP A 275 8.93 -4.02 -6.15
N MET A 276 8.20 -3.74 -5.06
CA MET A 276 8.42 -4.27 -3.71
C MET A 276 7.09 -4.62 -3.02
N ALA A 277 7.14 -5.02 -1.75
CA ALA A 277 5.96 -5.18 -0.89
C ALA A 277 6.14 -4.49 0.47
N PHE A 278 5.03 -4.18 1.12
CA PHE A 278 4.93 -3.80 2.51
C PHE A 278 4.06 -4.81 3.25
N VAL A 279 4.46 -5.17 4.47
CA VAL A 279 3.71 -6.07 5.34
C VAL A 279 3.40 -5.36 6.66
N LEU A 280 2.15 -5.45 7.09
CA LEU A 280 1.64 -5.01 8.38
C LEU A 280 1.33 -6.25 9.22
N LEU A 281 1.63 -6.22 10.53
CA LEU A 281 1.47 -7.37 11.43
C LEU A 281 0.78 -6.96 12.73
N ASP A 282 -0.07 -7.84 13.28
CA ASP A 282 -0.68 -7.62 14.60
C ASP A 282 0.35 -7.73 15.75
N GLU A 283 1.44 -8.47 15.55
CA GLU A 283 2.57 -8.53 16.51
C GLU A 283 3.51 -7.32 16.45
N ALA A 284 3.37 -6.45 15.44
CA ALA A 284 4.14 -5.23 15.26
C ALA A 284 3.18 -4.05 14.94
N PRO A 285 2.30 -3.68 15.89
CA PRO A 285 1.23 -2.72 15.64
C PRO A 285 1.76 -1.36 15.21
N GLY A 286 1.14 -0.78 14.17
CA GLY A 286 1.55 0.50 13.57
C GLY A 286 2.86 0.47 12.78
N GLN A 287 3.54 -0.67 12.65
CA GLN A 287 4.81 -0.76 11.91
C GLN A 287 4.58 -1.25 10.47
N VAL A 288 5.13 -0.49 9.52
CA VAL A 288 5.15 -0.82 8.09
C VAL A 288 6.47 -1.52 7.80
N LEU A 289 6.43 -2.80 7.43
CA LEU A 289 7.64 -3.61 7.24
C LEU A 289 7.93 -3.78 5.73
N PRO A 290 8.92 -3.09 5.17
CA PRO A 290 9.28 -3.22 3.77
C PRO A 290 9.90 -4.59 3.46
N VAL A 291 9.50 -5.15 2.32
CA VAL A 291 10.04 -6.38 1.74
C VAL A 291 10.58 -6.01 0.37
N GLY A 292 11.91 -5.88 0.29
CA GLY A 292 12.60 -5.66 -0.98
C GLY A 292 12.39 -6.84 -1.94
N ARG A 293 12.43 -6.54 -3.25
CA ARG A 293 12.11 -7.47 -4.34
C ARG A 293 12.78 -8.85 -4.19
N GLY A 294 14.11 -8.90 -4.13
CA GLY A 294 14.86 -10.16 -4.10
C GLY A 294 14.51 -11.12 -5.27
N PRO A 295 14.91 -12.40 -5.18
CA PRO A 295 14.57 -13.41 -6.20
C PRO A 295 13.18 -14.03 -6.01
N SER A 296 12.64 -14.05 -4.79
CA SER A 296 11.46 -14.84 -4.44
C SER A 296 10.13 -14.07 -4.48
N LEU A 297 10.15 -12.74 -4.29
CA LEU A 297 8.91 -11.95 -4.24
C LEU A 297 8.22 -11.85 -5.61
N PRO A 298 8.91 -11.55 -6.75
CA PRO A 298 8.21 -11.36 -8.02
C PRO A 298 7.43 -12.61 -8.50
N PRO A 299 7.99 -13.84 -8.45
CA PRO A 299 7.24 -15.04 -8.81
C PRO A 299 6.02 -15.29 -7.91
N LEU A 300 6.14 -14.99 -6.61
CA LEU A 300 5.03 -15.10 -5.65
C LEU A 300 3.92 -14.10 -5.98
N LEU A 301 4.25 -12.82 -6.21
CA LEU A 301 3.28 -11.78 -6.57
C LEU A 301 2.62 -12.05 -7.92
N GLU A 302 3.36 -12.55 -8.91
CA GLU A 302 2.78 -12.95 -10.21
C GLU A 302 1.80 -14.13 -10.06
N ALA A 303 2.14 -15.13 -9.24
CA ALA A 303 1.25 -16.26 -8.97
C ALA A 303 0.00 -15.85 -8.17
N LEU A 304 0.15 -14.97 -7.18
CA LEU A 304 -0.97 -14.39 -6.42
C LEU A 304 -1.88 -13.51 -7.29
N GLY A 305 -1.32 -12.74 -8.23
CA GLY A 305 -2.11 -11.98 -9.20
C GLY A 305 -2.93 -12.88 -10.14
N LYS A 306 -2.35 -14.00 -10.58
CA LYS A 306 -3.08 -15.03 -11.35
C LYS A 306 -4.16 -15.72 -10.52
N LEU A 307 -3.95 -15.92 -9.23
CA LEU A 307 -4.94 -16.47 -8.31
C LEU A 307 -6.12 -15.51 -8.13
N ALA A 308 -5.86 -14.22 -7.86
CA ALA A 308 -6.89 -13.19 -7.75
C ALA A 308 -7.78 -13.14 -9.01
N ALA A 309 -7.17 -13.12 -10.20
CA ALA A 309 -7.87 -13.12 -11.48
C ALA A 309 -8.66 -14.40 -11.82
N GLN A 310 -8.49 -15.48 -11.04
CA GLN A 310 -9.32 -16.71 -11.12
C GLN A 310 -10.46 -16.74 -10.09
N GLN A 311 -10.44 -15.80 -9.13
CA GLN A 311 -11.46 -15.61 -8.09
C GLN A 311 -12.32 -14.36 -8.34
N SER A 312 -12.06 -13.68 -9.47
CA SER A 312 -12.84 -12.58 -10.09
C SER A 312 -13.78 -13.12 -11.17
#